data_AF-A0A0A3W345-F1
#
_entry.id   AF-A0A0A3W345-F1
#
_cell.length_a   1.000
_cell.length_b   1.000
_cell.length_c   1.000
_cell.angle_alpha   90.00
_cell.angle_beta   90.00
_cell.angle_gamma   90.00
#
_symmetry.space_group_name_H-M   'P 1'
#
loop_
_entity.id
_entity.type
_entity.pdbx_description
1 polymer ?
#
loop_
_entity_poly.entity_id
_entity_poly.type
_entity_poly.pdbx_seq_one_letter_code
_entity_poly.pdbx_strand_id
1 'polypeptide(L)'
;MDFTKYVSLLSSRSLYFTRADCFEDLFEGAKGGKKNKDRWDLHYINFFRDAIKNPPEGHICTLEESEIENQAKHLLNQLENSGQIGKKTTYVSCWHENEYESEAMWRLYSSYLDNAIAVRTTYNRLYESMGCDPSIQIGRIKYIDYNKSYAGINDAFWNKRKSFEHEREVRALVRDRSCEASGKLMKCKS
;
A
#
# COMPACT_ATOMS: atom_id res chain seq x y z
N MET A 1 -14.62 12.28 8.94
CA MET A 1 -13.75 11.85 10.07
C MET A 1 -14.39 12.24 11.39
N ASP A 2 -14.09 11.54 12.49
CA ASP A 2 -14.63 11.91 13.81
C ASP A 2 -14.00 13.19 14.39
N PHE A 3 -14.74 13.93 15.22
CA PHE A 3 -14.28 15.14 15.91
C PHE A 3 -12.93 14.95 16.64
N THR A 4 -12.73 13.84 17.34
CA THR A 4 -11.46 13.56 18.06
C THR A 4 -10.26 13.50 17.11
N LYS A 5 -10.42 12.91 15.91
CA LYS A 5 -9.36 12.86 14.89
C LYS A 5 -9.06 14.26 14.37
N TYR A 6 -10.08 15.10 14.20
CA TYR A 6 -9.93 16.49 13.80
C TYR A 6 -9.20 17.33 14.86
N VAL A 7 -9.56 17.19 16.14
CA VAL A 7 -8.84 17.85 17.25
C VAL A 7 -7.38 17.39 17.31
N SER A 8 -7.12 16.11 17.10
CA SER A 8 -5.75 15.57 16.99
C SER A 8 -4.97 16.21 15.84
N LEU A 9 -5.58 16.35 14.66
CA LEU A 9 -4.97 17.01 13.49
C LEU A 9 -4.58 18.46 13.81
N LEU A 10 -5.48 19.24 14.43
CA LEU A 10 -5.23 20.65 14.77
C LEU A 10 -4.17 20.82 15.86
N SER A 11 -4.25 20.02 16.93
CA SER A 11 -3.34 20.11 18.09
C SER A 11 -1.93 19.66 17.74
N SER A 12 -1.79 18.54 17.03
CA SER A 12 -0.48 18.02 16.61
C SER A 12 0.08 18.73 15.38
N ARG A 13 -0.76 19.48 14.65
CA ARG A 13 -0.46 20.05 13.33
C ARG A 13 0.15 19.01 12.40
N SER A 14 -0.36 17.78 12.46
CA SER A 14 0.24 16.63 11.78
C SER A 14 -0.86 15.74 11.20
N LEU A 15 -0.62 15.20 10.00
CA LEU A 15 -1.47 14.19 9.40
C LEU A 15 -1.10 12.82 9.94
N TYR A 16 -2.09 12.02 10.32
CA TYR A 16 -1.89 10.67 10.83
C TYR A 16 -1.86 9.66 9.69
N PHE A 17 -0.85 8.80 9.68
CA PHE A 17 -0.70 7.70 8.75
C PHE A 17 -0.77 6.38 9.52
N THR A 18 -1.70 5.50 9.15
CA THR A 18 -1.87 4.17 9.74
C THR A 18 -0.91 3.18 9.07
N ARG A 19 -0.27 2.31 9.84
CA ARG A 19 0.55 1.24 9.28
C ARG A 19 -0.30 0.24 8.49
N ALA A 20 0.19 -0.23 7.35
CA ALA A 20 -0.62 -0.99 6.39
C ALA A 20 -1.16 -2.34 6.95
N ASP A 21 -0.47 -2.96 7.91
CA ASP A 21 -0.94 -4.16 8.62
C ASP A 21 -2.04 -3.90 9.66
N CYS A 22 -2.32 -2.63 10.00
CA CYS A 22 -3.38 -2.24 10.94
C CYS A 22 -4.72 -1.92 10.27
N PHE A 23 -4.82 -2.06 8.95
CA PHE A 23 -6.09 -1.92 8.24
C PHE A 23 -6.99 -3.13 8.48
N GLU A 24 -8.30 -2.90 8.50
CA GLU A 24 -9.30 -3.98 8.62
C GLU A 24 -9.29 -4.92 7.41
N ASP A 25 -8.97 -4.39 6.23
CA ASP A 25 -8.83 -5.21 5.03
C ASP A 25 -7.49 -5.96 5.01
N LEU A 26 -7.55 -7.28 5.21
CA LEU A 26 -6.41 -8.20 5.11
C LEU A 26 -5.71 -8.22 3.73
N PHE A 27 -6.38 -7.71 2.68
CA PHE A 27 -5.84 -7.62 1.33
C PHE A 27 -5.01 -6.36 1.10
N GLU A 28 -4.87 -5.47 2.09
CA GLU A 28 -3.97 -4.33 1.99
C GLU A 28 -2.52 -4.82 1.80
N GLY A 29 -1.90 -4.41 0.69
CA GLY A 29 -0.59 -4.89 0.26
C GLY A 29 -0.57 -6.33 -0.27
N ALA A 30 -1.72 -6.93 -0.59
CA ALA A 30 -1.78 -8.25 -1.21
C ALA A 30 -1.43 -8.20 -2.69
N LYS A 31 -0.84 -9.29 -3.20
CA LYS A 31 -0.49 -9.44 -4.62
C LYS A 31 -1.55 -10.24 -5.38
N GLY A 32 -2.31 -11.10 -4.70
CA GLY A 32 -3.26 -12.04 -5.28
C GLY A 32 -4.15 -12.68 -4.23
N GLY A 33 -5.24 -13.32 -4.66
CA GLY A 33 -6.03 -14.19 -3.79
C GLY A 33 -5.30 -15.49 -3.48
N LYS A 34 -5.50 -16.06 -2.28
CA LYS A 34 -4.86 -17.31 -1.85
C LYS A 34 -5.10 -18.47 -2.83
N LYS A 35 -6.28 -18.53 -3.46
CA LYS A 35 -6.64 -19.57 -4.45
C LYS A 35 -5.72 -19.61 -5.66
N ASN A 36 -5.12 -18.48 -6.01
CA ASN A 36 -4.26 -18.34 -7.19
C ASN A 36 -2.77 -18.29 -6.83
N LYS A 37 -2.42 -18.56 -5.57
CA LYS A 37 -1.04 -18.46 -5.08
C LYS A 37 -0.09 -19.37 -5.87
N ASP A 38 -0.49 -20.61 -6.15
CA ASP A 38 0.37 -21.56 -6.86
C ASP A 38 0.74 -21.05 -8.27
N ARG A 39 -0.19 -20.38 -8.94
CA ARG A 39 0.05 -19.78 -10.26
C ARG A 39 0.98 -18.56 -10.18
N TRP A 40 0.87 -17.76 -9.11
CA TRP A 40 1.80 -16.67 -8.83
C TRP A 40 3.20 -17.21 -8.54
N ASP A 41 3.32 -18.20 -7.66
CA ASP A 41 4.59 -18.79 -7.26
C ASP A 41 5.29 -19.45 -8.46
N LEU A 42 4.54 -20.20 -9.28
CA LEU A 42 5.06 -20.80 -10.51
C LEU A 42 5.58 -19.76 -11.50
N HIS A 43 4.84 -18.66 -11.68
CA HIS A 43 5.27 -17.57 -12.57
C HIS A 43 6.61 -16.96 -12.10
N TYR A 44 6.72 -16.62 -10.82
CA TYR A 44 7.94 -16.00 -10.28
C TYR A 44 9.11 -16.97 -10.16
N ILE A 45 8.87 -18.25 -9.85
CA ILE A 45 9.91 -19.28 -9.88
C ILE A 45 10.50 -19.39 -11.29
N ASN A 46 9.66 -19.46 -12.32
CA ASN A 46 10.14 -19.51 -13.70
C ASN A 46 10.89 -18.24 -14.09
N PHE A 47 10.35 -17.06 -13.73
CA PHE A 47 11.03 -15.79 -13.94
C PHE A 47 12.42 -15.77 -13.29
N PHE A 48 12.55 -16.21 -12.03
CA PHE A 48 13.83 -16.24 -11.33
C PHE A 48 14.79 -17.26 -11.93
N ARG A 49 14.31 -18.45 -12.34
CA ARG A 49 15.11 -19.43 -13.07
C ARG A 49 15.68 -18.84 -14.34
N ASP A 50 14.84 -18.18 -15.14
CA ASP A 50 15.25 -17.58 -16.41
C ASP A 50 16.22 -16.42 -16.18
N ALA A 51 16.00 -15.59 -15.14
CA ALA A 51 16.91 -14.51 -14.78
C ALA A 51 18.29 -15.03 -14.33
N ILE A 52 18.34 -16.14 -13.57
CA ILE A 52 19.61 -16.76 -13.15
C ILE A 52 20.35 -17.37 -14.35
N LYS A 53 19.62 -17.96 -15.30
CA LYS A 53 20.20 -18.59 -16.51
C LYS A 53 20.74 -17.58 -17.52
N ASN A 54 20.19 -16.36 -17.54
CA ASN A 54 20.52 -15.32 -18.51
C ASN A 54 21.22 -14.12 -17.82
N PRO A 55 22.47 -14.28 -17.36
CA PRO A 55 23.20 -13.19 -16.73
C PRO A 55 23.59 -12.11 -17.76
N PRO A 56 23.99 -10.90 -17.31
CA PRO A 56 24.44 -9.82 -18.19
C PRO A 56 25.63 -10.22 -19.07
N GLU A 57 25.81 -9.52 -20.19
CA GLU A 57 26.92 -9.76 -21.11
C GLU A 57 28.28 -9.84 -20.38
N GLY A 58 29.09 -10.81 -20.79
CA GLY A 58 30.39 -11.10 -20.17
C GLY A 58 30.33 -12.04 -18.95
N HIS A 59 29.15 -12.47 -18.52
CA HIS A 59 28.98 -13.44 -17.43
C HIS A 59 28.40 -14.75 -17.97
N ILE A 60 28.83 -15.88 -17.41
CA ILE A 60 28.34 -17.21 -17.75
C ILE A 60 27.75 -17.84 -16.50
N CYS A 61 26.53 -18.37 -16.61
CA CYS A 61 25.94 -19.17 -15.54
C CYS A 61 26.57 -20.57 -15.55
N THR A 62 27.34 -20.89 -14.51
CA THR A 62 27.99 -22.20 -14.33
C THR A 62 27.27 -23.07 -13.31
N LEU A 63 26.06 -22.66 -12.89
CA LEU A 63 25.30 -23.34 -11.86
C LEU A 63 24.61 -24.59 -12.42
N GLU A 64 24.56 -25.64 -11.60
CA GLU A 64 23.80 -26.86 -11.90
C GLU A 64 22.28 -26.59 -11.83
N GLU A 65 21.47 -27.43 -12.50
CA GLU A 65 20.01 -27.24 -12.53
C GLU A 65 19.38 -27.25 -11.12
N SER A 66 19.90 -28.11 -10.23
CA SER A 66 19.43 -28.21 -8.85
C SER A 66 19.76 -26.94 -8.03
N GLU A 67 20.88 -26.29 -8.31
CA GLU A 67 21.29 -25.04 -7.66
C GLU A 67 20.44 -23.87 -8.13
N ILE A 68 20.18 -23.77 -9.44
CA ILE A 68 19.28 -22.77 -10.03
C ILE A 68 17.90 -22.90 -9.39
N GLU A 69 17.41 -24.13 -9.20
CA GLU A 69 16.12 -24.38 -8.57
C GLU A 69 16.08 -23.92 -7.10
N ASN A 70 17.11 -24.24 -6.33
CA ASN A 70 17.21 -23.83 -4.93
C ASN A 70 17.29 -22.31 -4.80
N GLN A 71 18.06 -21.64 -5.65
CA GLN A 71 18.16 -20.18 -5.67
C GLN A 71 16.84 -19.51 -6.08
N ALA A 72 16.15 -20.02 -7.10
CA ALA A 72 14.84 -19.50 -7.50
C ALA A 72 13.80 -19.61 -6.38
N LYS A 73 13.77 -20.73 -5.66
CA LYS A 73 12.93 -20.91 -4.47
C LYS A 73 13.30 -19.95 -3.34
N HIS A 74 14.60 -19.73 -3.11
CA HIS A 74 15.06 -18.78 -2.12
C HIS A 74 14.61 -17.34 -2.46
N LEU A 75 14.73 -16.92 -3.71
CA LEU A 75 14.27 -15.61 -4.19
C LEU A 75 12.75 -15.45 -4.04
N LEU A 76 11.97 -16.49 -4.34
CA LEU A 76 10.52 -16.46 -4.09
C LEU A 76 10.21 -16.25 -2.59
N ASN A 77 10.88 -16.97 -1.70
CA ASN A 77 10.71 -16.80 -0.25
C ASN A 77 11.12 -15.39 0.20
N GLN A 78 12.24 -14.85 -0.30
CA GLN A 78 12.64 -13.47 -0.03
C GLN A 78 11.60 -12.45 -0.52
N LEU A 79 10.98 -12.70 -1.67
CA LEU A 79 9.92 -11.85 -2.22
C LEU A 79 8.66 -11.85 -1.34
N GLU A 80 8.32 -12.98 -0.73
CA GLU A 80 7.22 -13.10 0.23
C GLU A 80 7.52 -12.37 1.53
N ASN A 81 8.70 -12.61 2.10
CA ASN A 81 9.17 -11.95 3.32
C ASN A 81 9.22 -10.43 3.13
N SER A 82 9.69 -9.97 1.99
CA SER A 82 9.68 -8.54 1.63
C SER A 82 8.27 -7.95 1.59
N GLY A 83 7.27 -8.74 1.19
CA GLY A 83 5.86 -8.34 1.25
C GLY A 83 5.36 -8.16 2.69
N GLN A 84 5.71 -9.09 3.59
CA GLN A 84 5.35 -9.02 5.01
C GLN A 84 6.03 -7.84 5.72
N ILE A 85 7.32 -7.63 5.44
CA ILE A 85 8.06 -6.45 5.91
C ILE A 85 7.40 -5.19 5.38
N GLY A 86 7.06 -5.15 4.09
CA GLY A 86 6.38 -4.03 3.45
C GLY A 86 5.12 -3.61 4.17
N LYS A 87 4.30 -4.54 4.68
CA LYS A 87 3.09 -4.23 5.45
C LYS A 87 3.39 -3.54 6.78
N LYS A 88 4.52 -3.87 7.41
CA LYS A 88 4.98 -3.30 8.68
C LYS A 88 5.83 -2.03 8.52
N THR A 89 6.20 -1.67 7.30
CA THR A 89 7.03 -0.49 7.04
C THR A 89 6.37 0.49 6.09
N THR A 90 5.10 0.29 5.76
CA THR A 90 4.31 1.19 4.91
C THR A 90 3.23 1.84 5.76
N TYR A 91 3.16 3.16 5.70
CA TYR A 91 2.22 4.00 6.44
C TYR A 91 1.36 4.74 5.45
N VAL A 92 0.05 4.80 5.70
CA VAL A 92 -0.95 5.26 4.73
C VAL A 92 -1.92 6.23 5.39
N SER A 93 -2.16 7.36 4.73
CA SER A 93 -3.29 8.27 5.02
C SER A 93 -4.27 8.21 3.85
N CYS A 94 -5.51 7.80 4.13
CA CYS A 94 -6.56 7.63 3.14
C CYS A 94 -7.42 8.88 3.02
N TRP A 95 -7.77 9.23 1.78
CA TRP A 95 -8.61 10.35 1.40
C TRP A 95 -9.65 9.86 0.38
N HIS A 96 -10.76 10.57 0.30
CA HIS A 96 -11.86 10.21 -0.59
C HIS A 96 -12.01 11.28 -1.67
N GLU A 97 -12.03 10.87 -2.94
CA GLU A 97 -12.22 11.77 -4.08
C GLU A 97 -13.69 11.79 -4.52
N ASN A 98 -14.50 12.64 -3.89
CA ASN A 98 -15.86 12.94 -4.36
C ASN A 98 -16.06 14.42 -4.63
N GLU A 99 -16.95 14.70 -5.59
CA GLU A 99 -17.44 16.04 -5.88
C GLU A 99 -18.51 16.49 -4.88
N TYR A 100 -19.27 15.53 -4.35
CA TYR A 100 -20.39 15.77 -3.44
C TYR A 100 -20.28 14.88 -2.20
N GLU A 101 -20.69 15.41 -1.06
CA GLU A 101 -20.80 14.65 0.18
C GLU A 101 -22.02 13.73 0.10
N SER A 102 -21.86 12.45 0.49
CA SER A 102 -22.96 11.48 0.52
C SER A 102 -23.13 10.94 1.94
N GLU A 103 -24.39 10.68 2.32
CA GLU A 103 -24.71 10.12 3.64
C GLU A 103 -24.03 8.76 3.87
N ALA A 104 -23.93 7.94 2.81
CA ALA A 104 -23.23 6.65 2.85
C ALA A 104 -21.74 6.81 3.22
N MET A 105 -21.06 7.82 2.69
CA MET A 105 -19.66 8.13 3.05
C MET A 105 -19.56 8.54 4.53
N TRP A 106 -20.46 9.40 5.00
CA TRP A 106 -20.45 9.84 6.38
C TRP A 106 -20.65 8.69 7.38
N ARG A 107 -21.55 7.76 7.07
CA ARG A 107 -21.78 6.55 7.89
C ARG A 107 -20.60 5.58 7.90
N LEU A 108 -19.78 5.54 6.84
CA LEU A 108 -18.57 4.70 6.76
C LEU A 108 -17.41 5.26 7.60
N TYR A 109 -17.31 6.59 7.72
CA TYR A 109 -16.13 7.27 8.30
C TYR A 109 -16.37 7.96 9.64
N SER A 110 -17.60 7.95 10.15
CA SER A 110 -17.95 8.51 11.45
C SER A 110 -18.89 7.57 12.21
N SER A 111 -18.57 7.30 13.47
CA SER A 111 -19.49 6.55 14.35
C SER A 111 -20.69 7.41 14.77
N TYR A 112 -20.55 8.73 14.72
CA TYR A 112 -21.59 9.71 15.07
C TYR A 112 -21.66 10.79 13.98
N LEU A 113 -22.72 10.76 13.18
CA LEU A 113 -22.91 11.65 12.03
C LEU A 113 -22.87 13.14 12.44
N ASP A 114 -23.45 13.49 13.59
CA ASP A 114 -23.54 14.88 14.06
C ASP A 114 -22.17 15.52 14.38
N ASN A 115 -21.16 14.69 14.64
CA ASN A 115 -19.79 15.11 14.96
C ASN A 115 -18.81 14.84 13.80
N ALA A 116 -19.33 14.47 12.64
CA ALA A 116 -18.53 14.13 11.49
C ALA A 116 -18.01 15.41 10.83
N ILE A 117 -16.69 15.48 10.63
CA ILE A 117 -16.03 16.61 9.99
C ILE A 117 -15.42 16.16 8.66
N ALA A 118 -15.55 17.01 7.64
CA ALA A 118 -14.91 16.86 6.35
C ALA A 118 -13.77 17.87 6.26
N VAL A 119 -12.55 17.37 6.02
CA VAL A 119 -11.41 18.20 5.64
C VAL A 119 -11.27 18.11 4.13
N ARG A 120 -11.41 19.24 3.44
CA ARG A 120 -11.26 19.32 1.99
C ARG A 120 -9.94 19.96 1.63
N THR A 121 -9.22 19.34 0.72
CA THR A 121 -7.95 19.84 0.19
C THR A 121 -7.85 19.53 -1.31
N THR A 122 -6.78 20.02 -1.94
CA THR A 122 -6.36 19.60 -3.28
C THR A 122 -5.09 18.78 -3.17
N TYR A 123 -4.74 18.05 -4.23
CA TYR A 123 -3.47 17.31 -4.29
C TYR A 123 -2.27 18.21 -3.94
N ASN A 124 -2.15 19.38 -4.59
CA ASN A 124 -1.03 20.29 -4.37
C ASN A 124 -0.97 20.76 -2.92
N ARG A 125 -2.10 21.24 -2.36
CA ARG A 125 -2.14 21.73 -0.97
C ARG A 125 -1.82 20.63 0.03
N LEU A 126 -2.29 19.40 -0.20
CA LEU A 126 -1.95 18.26 0.66
C LEU A 126 -0.45 17.98 0.63
N TYR A 127 0.16 17.89 -0.55
CA TYR A 127 1.59 17.64 -0.70
C TYR A 127 2.46 18.77 -0.13
N GLU A 128 2.12 20.02 -0.42
CA GLU A 128 2.77 21.21 0.12
C GLU A 128 2.66 21.28 1.64
N SER A 129 1.48 20.95 2.20
CA SER A 129 1.29 20.93 3.65
C SER A 129 2.21 19.93 4.32
N MET A 130 2.59 18.83 3.67
CA MET A 130 3.54 17.86 4.21
C MET A 130 5.01 18.21 3.87
N GLY A 131 5.23 19.45 3.43
CA GLY A 131 6.56 20.02 3.19
C GLY A 131 7.22 19.57 1.89
N CYS A 132 6.44 19.10 0.91
CA CYS A 132 6.92 18.58 -0.36
C CYS A 132 7.97 17.47 -0.22
N ASP A 133 7.83 16.65 0.83
CA ASP A 133 8.74 15.55 1.11
C ASP A 133 8.65 14.49 -0.01
N PRO A 134 9.75 14.23 -0.75
CA PRO A 134 9.73 13.30 -1.88
C PRO A 134 9.55 11.84 -1.46
N SER A 135 9.68 11.52 -0.17
CA SER A 135 9.36 10.18 0.35
C SER A 135 7.85 9.91 0.44
N ILE A 136 7.03 10.97 0.37
CA ILE A 136 5.57 10.87 0.39
C ILE A 136 5.07 10.72 -1.04
N GLN A 137 4.43 9.60 -1.32
CA GLN A 137 3.78 9.34 -2.59
C GLN A 137 2.27 9.54 -2.42
N ILE A 138 1.64 10.31 -3.31
CA ILE A 138 0.19 10.51 -3.29
C ILE A 138 -0.41 10.02 -4.61
N GLY A 139 -1.47 9.20 -4.55
CA GLY A 139 -2.04 8.59 -5.74
C GLY A 139 -3.41 7.96 -5.53
N ARG A 140 -4.10 7.70 -6.64
CA ARG A 140 -5.40 7.00 -6.67
C ARG A 140 -5.20 5.49 -6.51
N ILE A 141 -6.15 4.85 -5.86
CA ILE A 141 -6.19 3.39 -5.75
C ILE A 141 -6.72 2.77 -7.05
N LYS A 142 -6.05 1.70 -7.47
CA LYS A 142 -6.52 0.82 -8.53
C LYS A 142 -7.35 -0.31 -7.94
N TYR A 143 -8.56 -0.48 -8.46
CA TYR A 143 -9.46 -1.53 -8.00
C TYR A 143 -9.35 -2.75 -8.90
N ILE A 144 -8.96 -3.90 -8.32
CA ILE A 144 -8.72 -5.12 -9.07
C ILE A 144 -9.48 -6.32 -8.50
N ASP A 145 -9.82 -7.27 -9.37
CA ASP A 145 -10.35 -8.57 -8.99
C ASP A 145 -9.18 -9.54 -8.78
N TYR A 146 -8.79 -9.73 -7.53
CA TYR A 146 -7.68 -10.60 -7.14
C TYR A 146 -7.87 -12.09 -7.48
N ASN A 147 -9.06 -12.50 -7.96
CA ASN A 147 -9.28 -13.83 -8.52
C ASN A 147 -8.90 -13.92 -10.00
N LYS A 148 -8.81 -12.79 -10.71
CA LYS A 148 -8.53 -12.72 -12.14
C LYS A 148 -7.19 -12.07 -12.46
N SER A 149 -6.74 -11.14 -11.62
CA SER A 149 -5.50 -10.40 -11.80
C SER A 149 -4.67 -10.36 -10.52
N TYR A 150 -3.41 -9.97 -10.69
CA TYR A 150 -2.48 -9.76 -9.59
C TYR A 150 -2.06 -8.30 -9.53
N ALA A 151 -1.76 -7.80 -8.34
CA ALA A 151 -1.06 -6.55 -8.17
C ALA A 151 0.44 -6.77 -8.41
N GLY A 152 1.08 -5.81 -9.08
CA GLY A 152 2.53 -5.79 -9.19
C GLY A 152 3.18 -5.70 -7.81
N ILE A 153 4.40 -6.24 -7.67
CA ILE A 153 5.12 -6.27 -6.39
C ILE A 153 5.25 -4.87 -5.77
N ASN A 154 5.55 -3.86 -6.61
CA ASN A 154 5.72 -2.47 -6.18
C ASN A 154 4.41 -1.72 -6.02
N ASP A 155 3.33 -2.23 -6.61
CA ASP A 155 2.03 -1.58 -6.67
C ASP A 155 1.03 -2.14 -5.65
N ALA A 156 1.40 -3.14 -4.87
CA ALA A 156 0.48 -3.85 -3.98
C ALA A 156 -0.30 -2.94 -3.01
N PHE A 157 0.33 -1.86 -2.53
CA PHE A 157 -0.31 -0.87 -1.64
C PHE A 157 -1.16 0.18 -2.37
N TRP A 158 -1.11 0.18 -3.71
CA TRP A 158 -1.94 1.00 -4.60
C TRP A 158 -3.10 0.21 -5.20
N ASN A 159 -3.30 -1.05 -4.77
CA ASN A 159 -4.40 -1.90 -5.25
C ASN A 159 -5.33 -2.31 -4.12
N LYS A 160 -6.64 -2.25 -4.36
CA LYS A 160 -7.68 -2.70 -3.45
C LYS A 160 -8.68 -3.60 -4.17
N ARG A 161 -9.43 -4.40 -3.42
CA ARG A 161 -10.45 -5.29 -3.99
C ARG A 161 -11.50 -4.48 -4.74
N LYS A 162 -11.95 -5.00 -5.88
CA LYS A 162 -12.99 -4.36 -6.71
C LYS A 162 -14.28 -4.01 -5.96
N SER A 163 -14.66 -4.74 -4.91
CA SER A 163 -15.83 -4.41 -4.08
C SER A 163 -15.75 -3.04 -3.38
N PHE A 164 -14.56 -2.47 -3.24
CA PHE A 164 -14.32 -1.17 -2.61
C PHE A 164 -14.22 -0.01 -3.63
N GLU A 165 -14.52 -0.26 -4.91
CA GLU A 165 -14.41 0.75 -5.98
C GLU A 165 -15.25 2.02 -5.72
N HIS A 166 -16.36 1.88 -5.00
CA HIS A 166 -17.20 2.99 -4.56
C HIS A 166 -16.49 3.96 -3.60
N GLU A 167 -15.40 3.54 -2.95
CA GLU A 167 -14.63 4.40 -2.04
C GLU A 167 -13.76 5.43 -2.75
N ARG A 168 -13.56 5.35 -4.08
CA ARG A 168 -12.80 6.35 -4.87
C ARG A 168 -11.57 6.90 -4.14
N GLU A 169 -10.76 5.98 -3.62
CA GLU A 169 -9.77 6.25 -2.61
C GLU A 169 -8.52 6.88 -3.22
N VAL A 170 -8.02 7.92 -2.56
CA VAL A 170 -6.70 8.53 -2.79
C VAL A 170 -5.87 8.31 -1.54
N ARG A 171 -4.63 7.86 -1.69
CA ARG A 171 -3.72 7.61 -0.56
C ARG A 171 -2.51 8.53 -0.62
N ALA A 172 -2.10 9.02 0.53
CA ALA A 172 -0.72 9.41 0.77
C ALA A 172 0.00 8.23 1.44
N LEU A 173 1.17 7.86 0.95
CA LEU A 173 1.93 6.69 1.38
C LEU A 173 3.37 7.09 1.72
N VAL A 174 3.86 6.61 2.85
CA VAL A 174 5.25 6.74 3.29
C VAL A 174 5.81 5.37 3.65
N ARG A 175 7.05 5.11 3.25
CA ARG A 175 7.77 3.91 3.68
C ARG A 175 8.80 4.28 4.73
N ASP A 176 8.73 3.66 5.89
CA ASP A 176 9.67 3.87 6.99
C ASP A 176 9.94 2.55 7.70
N ARG A 177 11.19 2.08 7.61
CA ARG A 177 11.63 0.83 8.25
C ARG A 177 12.06 1.02 9.70
N SER A 178 12.28 2.26 10.13
CA SER A 178 12.75 2.60 11.48
C SER A 178 11.59 2.83 12.47
N CYS A 179 10.38 3.09 11.96
CA CYS A 179 9.20 3.28 12.79
C CYS A 179 8.55 1.93 13.11
N GLU A 180 8.42 1.60 14.40
CA GLU A 180 7.77 0.39 14.89
C GLU A 180 6.32 0.62 15.38
N ALA A 181 5.88 1.88 15.44
CA ALA A 181 4.54 2.22 15.88
C ALA A 181 3.47 1.78 14.86
N SER A 182 2.23 1.56 15.32
CA SER A 182 1.09 1.26 14.44
C SER A 182 0.60 2.48 13.64
N GLY A 183 1.12 3.67 13.96
CA GLY A 183 0.83 4.89 13.23
C GLY A 183 1.96 5.89 13.32
N LYS A 184 1.98 6.81 12.36
CA LYS A 184 3.00 7.84 12.21
C LYS A 184 2.35 9.20 12.02
N LEU A 185 2.78 10.18 12.79
CA LEU A 185 2.38 11.58 12.62
C LEU A 185 3.37 12.28 11.69
N MET A 186 2.86 12.76 10.55
CA MET A 186 3.61 13.54 9.59
C MET A 186 3.30 15.02 9.80
N LYS A 187 4.29 15.79 10.27
CA LYS A 187 4.11 17.20 10.57
C LYS A 187 3.72 17.98 9.32
N CYS A 188 2.68 18.78 9.44
CA CYS A 188 2.29 19.74 8.43
C CYS A 188 3.11 21.03 8.61
N LYS A 189 3.69 21.54 7.53
CA LYS A 189 4.26 22.89 7.45
C LYS A 189 3.11 23.89 7.26
N SER A 190 3.06 24.86 8.15
CA SER A 190 2.14 26.01 8.10
C SER A 190 2.61 27.06 7.12
#